data_AF-A0A3A9G834-F1
#
_entry.id   AF-A0A3A9G834-F1
#
_cell.length_a   1.000
_cell.length_b   1.000
_cell.length_c   1.000
_cell.angle_alpha   90.00
_cell.angle_beta   90.00
_cell.angle_gamma   90.00
#
_symmetry.space_group_name_H-M   'P 1'
#
loop_
_entity.id
_entity.type
_entity.pdbx_description
1 polymer ?
#
loop_
_entity_poly.entity_id
_entity_poly.type
_entity_poly.pdbx_seq_one_letter_code
_entity_poly.pdbx_strand_id
1 'polypeptide(L)'
;MRENGREKTAASPKKTMIGILAVVLICFTAFGASRFLKERDETINAARRELTFAPMVADDNEALIAFREQFPERNVVLACKEDVTNDSLPDLLVIYTEGDLTRFVTAIAGQDGYTYTEPIPAPIENQGIQFKNIDKKDEMEFIISGEKKGAAGYAIYRIIDGQPKDLFGDGMDDCC
;
A
#
# COMPACT_ATOMS: atom_id res chain seq x y z
N MET A 1 -15.69 -70.51 -28.25
CA MET A 1 -15.88 -69.87 -26.93
C MET A 1 -14.84 -70.41 -25.96
N ARG A 2 -14.06 -69.55 -25.31
CA ARG A 2 -13.39 -69.81 -24.03
C ARG A 2 -13.44 -68.49 -23.25
N GLU A 3 -13.95 -68.55 -22.03
CA GLU A 3 -14.14 -67.36 -21.20
C GLU A 3 -12.89 -66.92 -20.43
N ASN A 4 -12.98 -65.68 -19.96
CA ASN A 4 -12.02 -64.91 -19.19
C ASN A 4 -11.32 -65.65 -18.03
N GLY A 5 -10.07 -65.27 -17.81
CA GLY A 5 -9.36 -65.35 -16.53
C GLY A 5 -8.64 -64.03 -16.22
N ARG A 6 -9.34 -62.89 -16.27
CA ARG A 6 -8.73 -61.56 -16.04
C ARG A 6 -8.73 -61.27 -14.54
N GLU A 7 -7.67 -61.64 -13.86
CA GLU A 7 -7.47 -61.42 -12.42
C GLU A 7 -7.47 -59.92 -12.09
N LYS A 8 -8.61 -59.41 -11.60
CA LYS A 8 -8.72 -58.05 -11.06
C LYS A 8 -8.18 -58.06 -9.64
N THR A 9 -6.93 -57.63 -9.48
CA THR A 9 -6.28 -57.51 -8.16
C THR A 9 -7.01 -56.46 -7.32
N ALA A 10 -7.86 -56.90 -6.38
CA ALA A 10 -8.58 -55.99 -5.49
C ALA A 10 -7.60 -55.31 -4.52
N ALA A 11 -7.55 -53.99 -4.53
CA ALA A 11 -6.69 -53.22 -3.63
C ALA A 11 -7.10 -53.47 -2.16
N SER A 12 -6.15 -53.89 -1.33
CA SER A 12 -6.43 -54.22 0.09
C SER A 12 -6.90 -52.97 0.85
N PRO A 13 -8.03 -53.02 1.58
CA PRO A 13 -8.61 -51.85 2.23
C PRO A 13 -7.70 -51.23 3.31
N LYS A 14 -6.79 -52.01 3.91
CA LYS A 14 -5.79 -51.48 4.84
C LYS A 14 -4.72 -50.65 4.13
N LYS A 15 -4.32 -51.02 2.91
CA LYS A 15 -3.31 -50.28 2.12
C LYS A 15 -3.88 -48.97 1.58
N THR A 16 -5.13 -48.96 1.13
CA THR A 16 -5.81 -47.73 0.70
C THR A 16 -6.07 -46.78 1.87
N MET A 17 -6.49 -47.28 3.03
CA MET A 17 -6.70 -46.46 4.22
C MET A 17 -5.40 -45.80 4.74
N ILE A 18 -4.28 -46.53 4.76
CA ILE A 18 -2.96 -45.97 5.12
C ILE A 18 -2.53 -44.91 4.09
N GLY A 19 -2.75 -45.15 2.80
CA GLY A 19 -2.45 -44.16 1.74
C GLY A 19 -3.26 -42.87 1.91
N ILE A 20 -4.55 -42.98 2.20
CA ILE A 20 -5.42 -41.81 2.46
C ILE A 20 -4.95 -41.06 3.70
N LEU A 21 -4.64 -41.75 4.80
CA LEU A 21 -4.16 -41.11 6.04
C LEU A 21 -2.83 -40.36 5.82
N ALA A 22 -1.90 -40.94 5.05
CA ALA A 22 -0.64 -40.30 4.70
C ALA A 22 -0.83 -39.03 3.83
N VAL A 23 -1.71 -39.09 2.82
CA VAL A 23 -2.05 -37.92 1.99
C VAL A 23 -2.69 -36.81 2.83
N VAL A 24 -3.65 -37.16 3.71
CA VAL A 24 -4.31 -36.19 4.60
C VAL A 24 -3.30 -35.52 5.54
N LEU A 25 -2.36 -36.28 6.12
CA LEU A 25 -1.30 -35.73 6.97
C LEU A 25 -0.39 -34.75 6.19
N ILE A 26 0.00 -35.09 4.95
CA ILE A 26 0.79 -34.22 4.07
C ILE A 26 0.01 -32.95 3.71
N CYS A 27 -1.29 -33.03 3.44
CA CYS A 27 -2.13 -31.86 3.19
C CYS A 27 -2.21 -30.94 4.42
N PHE A 28 -2.34 -31.49 5.63
CA PHE A 28 -2.34 -30.70 6.86
C PHE A 28 -0.99 -30.03 7.15
N THR A 29 0.14 -30.72 6.94
CA THR A 29 1.46 -30.10 7.14
C THR A 29 1.76 -29.04 6.07
N ALA A 30 1.39 -29.28 4.80
CA ALA A 30 1.53 -28.29 3.73
C ALA A 30 0.65 -27.06 3.96
N PHE A 31 -0.60 -27.24 4.43
CA PHE A 31 -1.49 -26.13 4.77
C PHE A 31 -1.03 -25.33 6.00
N GLY A 32 -0.51 -26.01 7.03
CA GLY A 32 0.09 -25.34 8.19
C GLY A 32 1.34 -24.54 7.80
N ALA A 33 2.20 -25.11 6.96
CA ALA A 33 3.39 -24.43 6.45
C ALA A 33 3.03 -23.22 5.57
N SER A 34 2.04 -23.32 4.67
CA SER A 34 1.64 -22.20 3.81
C SER A 34 0.98 -21.06 4.60
N ARG A 35 0.20 -21.37 5.64
CA ARG A 35 -0.29 -20.39 6.61
C ARG A 35 0.85 -19.63 7.31
N PHE A 36 1.79 -20.38 7.89
CA PHE A 36 2.91 -19.80 8.63
C PHE A 36 3.85 -18.96 7.74
N LEU A 37 4.10 -19.39 6.49
CA LEU A 37 4.88 -18.61 5.54
C LEU A 37 4.16 -17.30 5.17
N LYS A 38 2.85 -17.34 4.93
CA LYS A 38 2.06 -16.14 4.62
C LYS A 38 2.08 -15.12 5.78
N GLU A 39 1.86 -15.57 7.02
CA GLU A 39 1.93 -14.70 8.21
C GLU A 39 3.32 -14.07 8.39
N ARG A 40 4.39 -14.83 8.08
CA ARG A 40 5.76 -14.30 8.12
C ARG A 40 6.03 -13.27 7.03
N ASP A 41 5.59 -13.51 5.80
CA ASP A 41 5.74 -12.57 4.69
C ASP A 41 4.96 -11.28 4.96
N GLU A 42 3.72 -11.37 5.47
CA GLU A 42 2.93 -10.19 5.90
C GLU A 42 3.67 -9.39 6.99
N THR A 43 4.23 -10.06 8.00
CA THR A 43 5.01 -9.42 9.08
C THR A 43 6.29 -8.75 8.55
N ILE A 44 7.05 -9.42 7.69
CA ILE A 44 8.28 -8.88 7.09
C ILE A 44 7.97 -7.70 6.17
N ASN A 45 6.89 -7.79 5.39
CA ASN A 45 6.44 -6.70 4.53
C ASN A 45 5.99 -5.50 5.36
N ALA A 46 5.22 -5.69 6.43
CA ALA A 46 4.83 -4.61 7.35
C ALA A 46 6.05 -3.88 7.94
N ALA A 47 7.01 -4.61 8.51
CA ALA A 47 8.24 -4.03 9.05
C ALA A 47 9.10 -3.32 7.97
N ARG A 48 9.12 -3.85 6.74
CA ARG A 48 9.80 -3.21 5.61
C ARG A 48 9.08 -1.93 5.16
N ARG A 49 7.74 -1.90 5.20
CA ARG A 49 6.96 -0.69 4.93
C ARG A 49 7.27 0.41 5.96
N GLU A 50 7.29 0.06 7.25
CA GLU A 50 7.66 0.97 8.35
C GLU A 50 9.08 1.56 8.18
N LEU A 51 10.03 0.80 7.65
CA LEU A 51 11.40 1.25 7.34
C LEU A 51 11.53 2.09 6.06
N THR A 52 10.51 2.13 5.19
CA THR A 52 10.61 2.71 3.84
C THR A 52 9.68 3.91 3.63
N PHE A 53 8.50 3.90 4.27
CA PHE A 53 7.49 4.95 4.15
C PHE A 53 7.57 5.93 5.30
N ALA A 54 7.18 7.18 5.04
CA ALA A 54 7.03 8.19 6.07
C ALA A 54 5.94 7.75 7.07
N PRO A 55 6.15 7.97 8.38
CA PRO A 55 5.12 7.70 9.37
C PRO A 55 3.93 8.64 9.17
N MET A 56 2.74 8.16 9.53
CA MET A 56 1.57 9.03 9.65
C MET A 56 1.78 10.00 10.82
N VAL A 57 1.36 11.25 10.67
CA VAL A 57 1.37 12.22 11.77
C VAL A 57 0.37 11.81 12.85
N ALA A 58 0.63 12.22 14.09
CA ALA A 58 -0.30 12.02 15.19
C ALA A 58 -1.58 12.86 15.01
N ASP A 59 -2.69 12.41 15.62
CA ASP A 59 -4.00 13.07 15.49
C ASP A 59 -4.06 14.49 16.08
N ASP A 60 -3.12 14.85 16.95
CA ASP A 60 -2.93 16.18 17.54
C ASP A 60 -2.05 17.12 16.68
N ASN A 61 -1.63 16.67 15.49
CA ASN A 61 -0.85 17.50 14.58
C ASN A 61 -1.68 18.68 14.04
N GLU A 62 -1.17 19.90 14.24
CA GLU A 62 -1.86 21.16 13.88
C GLU A 62 -2.29 21.24 12.40
N ALA A 63 -1.45 20.79 11.46
CA ALA A 63 -1.78 20.76 10.04
C ALA A 63 -2.92 19.78 9.72
N LEU A 64 -2.91 18.60 10.36
CA LEU A 64 -3.96 17.59 10.19
C LEU A 64 -5.28 18.04 10.84
N ILE A 65 -5.23 18.73 11.97
CA ILE A 65 -6.40 19.37 12.59
C ILE A 65 -6.97 20.42 11.62
N ALA A 66 -6.14 21.36 11.13
CA ALA A 66 -6.58 22.39 10.19
C ALA A 66 -7.21 21.81 8.91
N PHE A 67 -6.61 20.76 8.34
CA PHE A 67 -7.20 20.06 7.18
C PHE A 67 -8.58 19.46 7.51
N ARG A 68 -8.72 18.78 8.65
CA ARG A 68 -9.99 18.15 9.08
C ARG A 68 -11.08 19.17 9.42
N GLU A 69 -10.71 20.32 9.97
CA GLU A 69 -11.66 21.42 10.25
C GLU A 69 -12.14 22.10 8.96
N GLN A 70 -11.25 22.24 7.97
CA GLN A 70 -11.56 22.88 6.69
C GLN A 70 -12.32 21.97 5.72
N PHE A 71 -12.09 20.66 5.77
CA PHE A 71 -12.71 19.66 4.89
C PHE A 71 -13.30 18.49 5.69
N PRO A 72 -14.34 18.73 6.52
CA PRO A 72 -14.90 17.72 7.43
C PRO A 72 -15.55 16.52 6.72
N GLU A 73 -15.85 16.63 5.42
CA GLU A 73 -16.36 15.56 4.57
C GLU A 73 -15.27 14.60 4.05
N ARG A 74 -13.98 14.95 4.16
CA ARG A 74 -12.87 14.17 3.61
C ARG A 74 -12.28 13.22 4.65
N ASN A 75 -12.38 11.92 4.37
CA ASN A 75 -11.84 10.91 5.27
C ASN A 75 -10.34 10.72 5.01
N VAL A 76 -9.48 11.22 5.89
CA VAL A 76 -8.03 11.06 5.80
C VAL A 76 -7.65 9.57 5.90
N VAL A 77 -6.94 9.07 4.88
CA VAL A 77 -6.40 7.70 4.81
C VAL A 77 -4.95 7.67 5.30
N LEU A 78 -4.15 8.64 4.85
CA LEU A 78 -2.75 8.80 5.22
C LEU A 78 -2.40 10.29 5.23
N ALA A 79 -1.68 10.74 6.26
CA ALA A 79 -1.18 12.11 6.35
C ALA A 79 0.27 12.08 6.86
N CYS A 80 1.21 12.53 6.02
CA CYS A 80 2.65 12.54 6.32
C CYS A 80 3.17 13.97 6.24
N LYS A 81 4.16 14.33 7.05
CA LYS A 81 4.67 15.71 7.14
C LYS A 81 6.18 15.77 6.91
N GLU A 82 6.61 16.66 6.02
CA GLU A 82 8.00 17.00 5.77
C GLU A 82 8.07 18.34 5.01
N ASP A 83 9.18 19.05 5.09
CA ASP A 83 9.44 20.27 4.29
C ASP A 83 9.70 19.89 2.82
N VAL A 84 8.64 19.86 1.99
CA VAL A 84 8.75 19.52 0.55
C VAL A 84 9.00 20.75 -0.31
N THR A 85 8.68 21.95 0.18
CA THR A 85 8.91 23.23 -0.49
C THR A 85 10.30 23.84 -0.20
N ASN A 86 11.01 23.33 0.80
CA ASN A 86 12.33 23.77 1.28
C ASN A 86 12.34 25.23 1.74
N ASP A 87 11.27 25.66 2.42
CA ASP A 87 11.14 26.98 3.02
C ASP A 87 11.35 26.98 4.55
N SER A 88 11.73 25.82 5.13
CA SER A 88 11.83 25.53 6.56
C SER A 88 10.51 25.43 7.33
N LEU A 89 9.35 25.43 6.65
CA LEU A 89 8.04 25.15 7.21
C LEU A 89 7.57 23.76 6.73
N PRO A 90 7.34 22.79 7.64
CA PRO A 90 7.04 21.43 7.23
C PRO A 90 5.59 21.28 6.72
N ASP A 91 5.46 20.98 5.43
CA ASP A 91 4.20 20.77 4.70
C ASP A 91 3.49 19.46 5.10
N LEU A 92 2.17 19.39 4.93
CA LEU A 92 1.39 18.16 5.15
C LEU A 92 0.88 17.55 3.83
N LEU A 93 1.30 16.32 3.55
CA LEU A 93 0.90 15.52 2.41
C LEU A 93 -0.25 14.58 2.82
N VAL A 94 -1.42 14.74 2.21
CA VAL A 94 -2.66 14.06 2.63
C VAL A 94 -3.25 13.24 1.49
N ILE A 95 -3.43 11.94 1.73
CA ILE A 95 -4.31 11.07 0.94
C ILE A 95 -5.63 10.93 1.70
N TYR A 96 -6.76 11.16 1.01
CA TYR A 96 -8.10 11.10 1.58
C TYR A 96 -9.10 10.44 0.62
N THR A 97 -10.27 10.05 1.14
CA THR A 97 -11.42 9.65 0.33
C THR A 97 -12.58 10.64 0.43
N GLU A 98 -13.25 10.83 -0.71
CA GLU A 98 -14.43 11.71 -0.87
C GLU A 98 -15.43 10.99 -1.78
N GLY A 99 -16.44 10.37 -1.18
CA GLY A 99 -17.29 9.38 -1.87
C GLY A 99 -16.47 8.16 -2.31
N ASP A 100 -16.63 7.75 -3.57
CA ASP A 100 -15.89 6.63 -4.18
C ASP A 100 -14.49 7.03 -4.71
N LEU A 101 -14.07 8.28 -4.53
CA LEU A 101 -12.79 8.80 -5.03
C LEU A 101 -11.71 8.77 -3.95
N THR A 102 -10.51 8.30 -4.31
CA THR A 102 -9.29 8.49 -3.50
C THR A 102 -8.45 9.59 -4.13
N ARG A 103 -8.01 10.55 -3.32
CA ARG A 103 -7.37 11.80 -3.77
C ARG A 103 -6.17 12.15 -2.92
N PHE A 104 -5.25 12.92 -3.50
CA PHE A 104 -4.08 13.48 -2.84
C PHE A 104 -4.06 15.01 -2.95
N VAL A 105 -3.67 15.67 -1.87
CA VAL A 105 -3.29 17.09 -1.82
C VAL A 105 -2.07 17.30 -0.93
N THR A 106 -1.30 18.36 -1.20
CA THR A 106 -0.37 18.94 -0.24
C THR A 106 -1.01 20.18 0.38
N ALA A 107 -0.99 20.27 1.70
CA ALA A 107 -1.22 21.49 2.46
C ALA A 107 0.15 22.16 2.65
N ILE A 108 0.44 23.12 1.78
CA ILE A 108 1.69 23.89 1.79
C ILE A 108 1.64 24.86 2.97
N ALA A 109 2.65 24.81 3.84
CA ALA A 109 2.73 25.67 5.01
C ALA A 109 3.06 27.13 4.62
N GLY A 110 2.65 28.07 5.46
CA GLY A 110 2.94 29.49 5.32
C GLY A 110 2.75 30.22 6.64
N GLN A 111 3.09 31.51 6.67
CA GLN A 111 3.11 32.26 7.94
C GLN A 111 1.73 32.42 8.60
N ASP A 112 0.65 32.41 7.80
CA ASP A 112 -0.73 32.62 8.25
C ASP A 112 -1.62 31.35 8.17
N GLY A 113 -1.04 30.17 7.93
CA GLY A 113 -1.76 28.90 7.82
C GLY A 113 -1.31 28.03 6.64
N TYR A 114 -2.26 27.36 5.98
CA TYR A 114 -1.98 26.39 4.91
C TYR A 114 -2.66 26.76 3.60
N THR A 115 -1.94 26.61 2.48
CA THR A 115 -2.48 26.68 1.12
C THR A 115 -2.54 25.28 0.52
N TYR A 116 -3.69 24.84 0.03
CA TYR A 116 -3.85 23.49 -0.51
C TYR A 116 -3.64 23.45 -2.01
N THR A 117 -2.96 22.42 -2.49
CA THR A 117 -2.84 22.13 -3.92
C THR A 117 -4.17 21.70 -4.54
N GLU A 118 -4.25 21.69 -5.87
CA GLU A 118 -5.37 21.05 -6.56
C GLU A 118 -5.37 19.53 -6.28
N PRO A 119 -6.54 18.89 -6.05
CA PRO A 119 -6.60 17.46 -5.74
C PRO A 119 -6.35 16.55 -6.95
N ILE A 120 -5.25 15.79 -6.93
CA ILE A 120 -4.93 14.78 -7.94
C ILE A 120 -5.45 13.38 -7.52
N PRO A 121 -5.60 12.42 -8.44
CA PRO A 121 -5.91 11.03 -8.09
C PRO A 121 -4.83 10.41 -7.20
N ALA A 122 -5.21 9.46 -6.35
CA ALA A 122 -4.29 8.75 -5.47
C ALA A 122 -4.64 7.25 -5.37
N PRO A 123 -3.66 6.36 -5.07
CA PRO A 123 -3.89 4.91 -5.08
C PRO A 123 -4.96 4.46 -4.08
N ILE A 124 -5.75 3.45 -4.42
CA ILE A 124 -6.94 3.02 -3.64
C ILE A 124 -6.58 2.11 -2.46
N GLU A 125 -5.55 1.26 -2.60
CA GLU A 125 -5.15 0.27 -1.59
C GLU A 125 -3.65 0.43 -1.25
N ASN A 126 -3.24 -0.04 -0.05
CA ASN A 126 -1.84 -0.16 0.36
C ASN A 126 -0.99 1.13 0.15
N GLN A 127 -1.58 2.30 0.40
CA GLN A 127 -0.95 3.60 0.16
C GLN A 127 0.32 3.83 0.98
N GLY A 128 1.29 4.52 0.40
CA GLY A 128 2.51 4.93 1.09
C GLY A 128 3.14 6.15 0.45
N ILE A 129 3.59 7.07 1.31
CA ILE A 129 4.35 8.28 0.96
C ILE A 129 5.82 8.07 1.38
N GLN A 130 6.77 8.40 0.52
CA GLN A 130 8.20 8.45 0.87
C GLN A 130 8.74 9.85 0.58
N PHE A 131 9.60 10.38 1.44
CA PHE A 131 10.33 11.62 1.20
C PHE A 131 11.74 11.30 0.74
N LYS A 132 12.19 11.87 -0.38
CA LYS A 132 13.55 11.68 -0.90
C LYS A 132 14.03 12.94 -1.59
N ASN A 133 15.09 13.54 -1.05
CA ASN A 133 15.87 14.51 -1.80
C ASN A 133 16.79 13.76 -2.78
N ILE A 134 16.31 13.54 -4.01
CA ILE A 134 16.95 12.69 -5.04
C ILE A 134 18.09 13.45 -5.71
N ASP A 135 17.85 14.70 -6.13
CA ASP A 135 18.78 15.48 -6.93
C ASP A 135 19.54 16.59 -6.17
N LYS A 136 19.21 16.84 -4.90
CA LYS A 136 19.82 17.87 -4.02
C LYS A 136 19.68 19.30 -4.54
N LYS A 137 18.59 19.58 -5.25
CA LYS A 137 18.13 20.94 -5.57
C LYS A 137 17.19 21.49 -4.48
N ASP A 138 16.48 22.55 -4.85
CA ASP A 138 15.67 23.39 -3.98
C ASP A 138 14.48 22.62 -3.38
N GLU A 139 13.37 22.41 -4.08
CA GLU A 139 12.22 21.68 -3.52
C GLU A 139 12.51 20.17 -3.42
N MET A 140 12.01 19.47 -2.40
CA MET A 140 12.30 18.04 -2.22
C MET A 140 11.30 17.15 -2.97
N GLU A 141 11.78 16.04 -3.55
CA GLU A 141 10.88 15.05 -4.15
C GLU A 141 10.20 14.14 -3.10
N PHE A 142 8.98 13.71 -3.45
CA PHE A 142 8.23 12.71 -2.69
C PHE A 142 7.63 11.66 -3.62
N ILE A 143 7.50 10.44 -3.12
CA ILE A 143 6.97 9.29 -3.87
C ILE A 143 5.63 8.90 -3.27
N ILE A 144 4.57 8.95 -4.07
CA ILE A 144 3.28 8.33 -3.73
C ILE A 144 3.27 6.96 -4.40
N SER A 145 2.82 5.94 -3.67
CA SER A 145 2.68 4.59 -4.18
C SER A 145 1.50 3.86 -3.54
N GLY A 146 1.00 2.84 -4.22
CA GLY A 146 -0.06 1.97 -3.71
C GLY A 146 -0.52 0.97 -4.76
N GLU A 147 -1.68 0.39 -4.51
CA GLU A 147 -2.19 -0.77 -5.24
C GLU A 147 -3.69 -0.64 -5.53
N LYS A 148 -4.18 -1.50 -6.45
CA LYS A 148 -5.60 -1.72 -6.70
C LYS A 148 -5.77 -3.12 -7.28
N LYS A 149 -6.39 -4.04 -6.52
CA LYS A 149 -6.67 -5.42 -6.96
C LYS A 149 -5.41 -6.18 -7.44
N GLY A 150 -4.25 -5.85 -6.88
CA GLY A 150 -2.95 -6.46 -7.22
C GLY A 150 -2.20 -5.81 -8.39
N ALA A 151 -2.75 -4.79 -9.06
CA ALA A 151 -1.93 -3.84 -9.82
C ALA A 151 -1.25 -2.88 -8.83
N ALA A 152 0.02 -2.56 -9.03
CA ALA A 152 0.81 -1.68 -8.17
C ALA A 152 1.35 -0.51 -9.00
N GLY A 153 1.36 0.69 -8.42
CA GLY A 153 1.83 1.91 -9.07
C GLY A 153 2.57 2.84 -8.12
N TYR A 154 3.40 3.70 -8.69
CA TYR A 154 4.05 4.82 -7.99
C TYR A 154 4.32 6.00 -8.92
N ALA A 155 4.36 7.20 -8.37
CA ALA A 155 4.86 8.40 -9.04
C ALA A 155 5.72 9.24 -8.11
N ILE A 156 6.71 9.91 -8.70
CA ILE A 156 7.67 10.80 -8.05
C ILE A 156 7.24 12.23 -8.36
N TYR A 157 6.89 12.98 -7.34
CA TYR A 157 6.43 14.36 -7.44
C TYR A 157 7.44 15.33 -6.85
N ARG A 158 7.44 16.56 -7.35
CA ARG A 158 8.02 17.75 -6.70
C ARG A 158 6.97 18.85 -6.69
N ILE A 159 6.96 19.73 -5.68
CA ILE A 159 6.15 20.95 -5.73
C ILE A 159 6.81 21.93 -6.69
N ILE A 160 6.12 22.34 -7.75
CA ILE A 160 6.57 23.36 -8.70
C ILE A 160 5.38 24.28 -8.97
N ASP A 161 5.60 25.60 -8.90
CA ASP A 161 4.56 26.63 -8.98
C ASP A 161 3.40 26.38 -7.97
N GLY A 162 3.74 25.90 -6.77
CA GLY A 162 2.78 25.60 -5.71
C GLY A 162 1.86 24.41 -5.99
N GLN A 163 2.23 23.51 -6.91
CA GLN A 163 1.43 22.33 -7.29
C GLN A 163 2.31 21.06 -7.41
N PRO A 164 1.79 19.86 -7.13
CA PRO A 164 2.51 18.60 -7.36
C PRO A 164 2.68 18.41 -8.87
N LYS A 165 3.92 18.33 -9.34
CA LYS A 165 4.23 17.92 -10.72
C LYS A 165 4.83 16.53 -10.69
N ASP A 166 4.21 15.62 -11.44
CA ASP A 166 4.78 14.31 -11.72
C ASP A 166 6.06 14.50 -12.55
N LEU A 167 7.17 14.00 -12.02
CA LEU A 167 8.47 13.96 -12.69
C LEU A 167 8.67 12.64 -13.42
N PHE A 168 8.11 11.55 -12.86
CA PHE A 168 8.20 10.19 -13.37
C PHE A 168 7.30 9.26 -12.54
N GLY A 169 6.50 8.42 -13.20
CA GLY A 169 5.73 7.36 -12.57
C GLY A 169 5.56 6.13 -13.45
N ASP A 170 5.10 5.04 -12.84
CA ASP A 170 4.77 3.77 -13.48
C ASP A 170 3.55 3.15 -12.77
N GLY A 171 2.61 2.59 -13.53
CA GLY A 171 1.41 1.90 -13.01
C GLY A 171 0.39 2.75 -12.23
N MET A 172 0.55 4.08 -12.11
CA MET A 172 -0.35 4.92 -11.29
C MET A 172 -1.80 4.93 -11.81
N ASP A 173 -2.00 5.05 -13.13
CA ASP A 173 -3.33 5.02 -13.75
C ASP A 173 -4.10 3.71 -13.49
N ASP A 174 -3.38 2.60 -13.26
CA ASP A 174 -3.97 1.30 -12.93
C ASP A 174 -4.34 1.16 -11.43
N CYS A 175 -3.83 2.04 -10.56
CA CYS A 175 -4.01 1.96 -9.10
C CYS A 175 -4.87 3.08 -8.46
N CYS A 176 -5.09 4.20 -9.16
CA CYS A 176 -5.98 5.31 -8.75
C CYS A 176 -7.46 5.08 -9.09
#